data_AF-A0A094D270-F1
#
_entry.id   AF-A0A094D270-F1
#
_cell.length_a   1.000
_cell.length_b   1.000
_cell.length_c   1.000
_cell.angle_alpha   90.00
_cell.angle_beta   90.00
_cell.angle_gamma   90.00
#
_symmetry.space_group_name_H-M   'P 1'
#
loop_
_entity.id
_entity.type
_entity.pdbx_description
1 polymer ?
#
loop_
_entity_poly.entity_id
_entity_poly.type
_entity_poly.pdbx_seq_one_letter_code
_entity_poly.pdbx_strand_id
1 'polypeptide(L)'
;MVKRKSIKAQERNLQLSEAVLGVQTRKYKSANAAAVALGLRPDTVHRRLNGLQHTQAEALLPYQLLSKNQEIILLKWIKGLTASG
;
A
#
# COMPACT_ATOMS: atom_id res chain seq x y z
N MET A 1 -5.37 -17.94 4.09
CA MET A 1 -4.32 -17.84 5.12
C MET A 1 -3.30 -16.79 4.72
N VAL A 2 -3.17 -15.67 5.45
CA VAL A 2 -2.10 -14.69 5.22
C VAL A 2 -0.80 -15.25 5.77
N LYS A 3 0.24 -15.40 4.94
CA LYS A 3 1.58 -15.79 5.42
C LYS A 3 2.10 -14.74 6.38
N ARG A 4 2.33 -15.13 7.65
CA ARG A 4 2.96 -14.27 8.65
C ARG A 4 4.38 -13.96 8.18
N LYS A 5 4.67 -12.68 7.89
CA LYS A 5 6.04 -12.24 7.60
C LYS A 5 6.89 -12.38 8.86
N SER A 6 8.17 -12.69 8.69
CA SER A 6 9.13 -12.66 9.81
C SER A 6 9.20 -11.25 10.40
N ILE A 7 9.49 -11.16 11.70
CA ILE A 7 9.62 -9.88 12.43
C ILE A 7 10.62 -8.95 11.71
N LYS A 8 11.78 -9.50 11.30
CA LYS A 8 12.78 -8.79 10.50
C LYS A 8 12.23 -8.18 9.21
N ALA A 9 11.32 -8.88 8.52
CA ALA A 9 10.72 -8.36 7.30
C ALA A 9 9.69 -7.26 7.58
N GLN A 10 9.03 -7.28 8.74
CA GLN A 10 8.14 -6.20 9.18
C GLN A 10 8.93 -4.95 9.57
N GLU A 11 10.01 -5.09 10.33
CA GLU A 11 10.93 -4.00 10.70
C GLU A 11 11.52 -3.34 9.45
N ARG A 12 11.98 -4.14 8.48
CA ARG A 12 12.49 -3.62 7.20
C ARG A 12 11.44 -2.82 6.44
N ASN A 13 10.18 -3.26 6.50
CA ASN A 13 9.07 -2.57 5.85
C ASN A 13 8.78 -1.23 6.54
N LEU A 14 8.86 -1.18 7.88
CA LEU A 14 8.68 0.04 8.67
C LEU A 14 9.75 1.08 8.31
N GLN A 15 11.02 0.67 8.25
CA GLN A 15 12.15 1.53 7.83
C GLN A 15 11.94 2.09 6.42
N LEU A 16 11.42 1.27 5.51
CA LEU A 16 11.09 1.72 4.14
C LEU A 16 9.97 2.76 4.12
N SER A 17 8.92 2.57 4.92
CA SER A 17 7.83 3.54 5.04
C SER A 17 8.31 4.86 5.65
N GLU A 18 9.19 4.81 6.66
CA GLU A 18 9.80 6.01 7.25
C GLU A 18 10.66 6.76 6.22
N ALA A 19 11.45 6.05 5.41
CA ALA A 19 12.25 6.64 4.35
C ALA A 19 11.39 7.40 3.34
N VAL A 20 10.31 6.77 2.88
CA VAL A 20 9.36 7.36 1.92
C VAL A 20 8.68 8.59 2.52
N LEU A 21 8.19 8.49 3.76
CA LEU A 21 7.55 9.60 4.46
C LEU A 21 8.52 10.77 4.66
N GLY A 22 9.78 10.49 5.01
CA GLY A 22 10.80 11.53 5.18
C GLY A 22 11.14 12.26 3.88
N VAL A 23 11.06 11.60 2.73
CA VAL A 23 11.22 12.26 1.42
C VAL A 23 10.00 13.12 1.10
N GLN A 24 8.79 12.60 1.31
CA GLN A 24 7.54 13.32 1.05
C GLN A 24 7.39 14.57 1.93
N THR A 25 7.77 14.47 3.20
CA THR A 25 7.76 15.59 4.16
C THR A 25 8.97 16.52 4.01
N ARG A 26 9.81 16.32 2.99
CA ARG A 26 11.06 17.07 2.72
C ARG A 26 12.09 17.03 3.87
N LYS A 27 11.95 16.11 4.84
CA LYS A 27 12.99 15.82 5.85
C LYS A 27 14.30 15.37 5.17
N TYR A 28 14.20 14.63 4.08
CA TYR A 28 15.34 14.25 3.24
C TYR A 28 15.24 14.92 1.87
N LYS A 29 16.36 15.47 1.39
CA LYS A 29 16.45 16.15 0.08
C LYS A 29 16.13 15.23 -1.10
N SER A 30 16.40 13.94 -0.96
CA SER A 30 16.14 12.94 -2.00
C SER A 30 15.96 11.54 -1.39
N ALA A 31 15.44 10.63 -2.19
CA ALA A 31 15.32 9.22 -1.83
C ALA A 31 16.67 8.56 -1.57
N ASN A 32 17.73 8.96 -2.27
CA ASN A 32 19.09 8.50 -2.01
C ASN A 32 19.59 8.97 -0.63
N ALA A 33 19.33 10.23 -0.26
CA ALA A 33 19.68 10.75 1.06
C ALA A 33 18.94 10.02 2.19
N ALA A 34 17.65 9.74 2.01
CA ALA A 34 16.86 8.94 2.95
C ALA A 34 17.38 7.49 3.05
N ALA A 35 17.76 6.89 1.91
CA ALA A 35 18.28 5.54 1.87
C ALA A 35 19.62 5.41 2.60
N VAL A 36 20.54 6.34 2.40
CA VAL A 36 21.83 6.38 3.11
C VAL A 36 21.61 6.57 4.61
N ALA A 37 20.74 7.49 5.01
CA ALA A 37 20.44 7.75 6.43
C ALA A 37 19.86 6.53 7.16
N LEU A 38 19.11 5.67 6.45
CA LEU A 38 18.42 4.51 7.02
C LEU A 38 19.07 3.16 6.67
N GLY A 39 20.24 3.16 6.01
CA GLY A 39 20.91 1.91 5.58
C GLY A 39 20.08 1.07 4.62
N LEU A 40 19.31 1.73 3.75
CA LEU A 40 18.47 1.12 2.72
C LEU A 40 19.14 1.22 1.35
N ARG A 41 18.70 0.37 0.42
CA ARG A 41 19.10 0.47 -0.97
C ARG A 41 18.28 1.58 -1.67
N PRO A 42 18.92 2.55 -2.34
CA PRO A 42 18.23 3.69 -2.97
C PRO A 42 17.12 3.27 -3.94
N ASP A 43 17.38 2.25 -4.77
CA ASP A 43 16.41 1.69 -5.73
C ASP A 43 15.10 1.24 -5.08
N THR A 44 15.16 0.75 -3.84
CA THR A 44 13.98 0.25 -3.13
C THR A 44 13.11 1.41 -2.64
N VAL A 45 13.75 2.49 -2.17
CA VAL A 45 13.05 3.72 -1.79
C VAL A 45 12.46 4.41 -3.02
N HIS A 46 13.20 4.47 -4.13
CA HIS A 46 12.72 5.00 -5.41
C HIS A 46 11.49 4.24 -5.94
N ARG A 47 11.56 2.90 -5.98
CA ARG A 47 10.43 2.08 -6.43
C ARG A 47 9.18 2.27 -5.57
N ARG A 48 9.37 2.51 -4.27
CA ARG A 48 8.25 2.71 -3.34
C ARG A 48 7.64 4.11 -3.42
N LEU A 49 8.46 5.14 -3.62
CA LEU A 49 8.00 6.51 -3.91
C LEU A 49 7.21 6.60 -5.22
N ASN A 50 7.65 5.88 -6.25
CA ASN A 50 7.00 5.87 -7.55
C ASN A 50 5.75 4.96 -7.61
N GLY A 51 5.33 4.36 -6.49
CA GLY A 51 4.19 3.45 -6.44
C GLY A 51 4.38 2.10 -7.18
N LEU A 52 5.56 1.86 -7.76
CA LEU A 52 5.88 0.64 -8.51
C LEU A 52 5.97 -0.61 -7.63
N GLN A 53 6.07 -0.44 -6.31
CA GLN A 53 5.96 -1.53 -5.33
C GLN A 53 4.75 -1.32 -4.42
N HIS A 54 3.56 -1.65 -4.92
CA HIS A 54 2.47 -2.04 -4.03
C HIS A 54 2.88 -3.30 -3.28
N THR A 55 2.92 -3.24 -1.96
CA THR A 55 3.09 -4.49 -1.22
C THR A 55 1.86 -5.35 -1.50
N GLN A 56 2.02 -6.65 -1.75
CA GLN A 56 0.86 -7.56 -1.89
C GLN A 56 -0.11 -7.49 -0.70
N ALA A 57 0.36 -6.97 0.45
CA ALA A 57 -0.44 -6.68 1.63
C ALA A 57 -1.36 -5.46 1.46
N GLU A 58 -0.95 -4.42 0.73
CA GLU A 58 -1.81 -3.26 0.39
C GLU A 58 -2.94 -3.67 -0.57
N ALA A 59 -2.66 -4.57 -1.51
CA ALA A 59 -3.66 -5.18 -2.40
C ALA A 59 -4.60 -6.18 -1.70
N LEU A 60 -4.40 -6.43 -0.39
CA LEU A 60 -5.26 -7.27 0.44
C LEU A 60 -5.90 -6.45 1.57
N LEU A 61 -5.84 -5.11 1.51
CA LEU A 61 -6.45 -4.27 2.52
C LEU A 61 -7.98 -4.45 2.51
N PRO A 62 -8.61 -4.61 3.70
CA PRO A 62 -10.07 -4.71 3.81
C PRO A 62 -10.81 -3.50 3.22
N TYR A 63 -10.14 -2.36 3.05
CA TYR A 63 -10.67 -1.16 2.41
C TYR A 63 -11.00 -1.32 0.90
N GLN A 64 -10.59 -2.43 0.26
CA GLN A 64 -11.06 -2.80 -1.08
C GLN A 64 -12.42 -3.52 -1.09
N LEU A 65 -12.87 -4.03 0.06
CA LEU A 65 -14.19 -4.63 0.16
C LEU A 65 -15.21 -3.50 0.33
N LEU A 66 -16.30 -3.56 -0.45
CA LEU A 66 -17.42 -2.67 -0.27
C LEU A 66 -17.96 -2.83 1.16
N SER A 67 -18.34 -1.73 1.80
CA SER A 67 -19.09 -1.83 3.05
C SER A 67 -20.42 -2.57 2.78
N LYS A 68 -20.97 -3.25 3.79
CA LYS A 68 -22.23 -4.00 3.65
C LYS A 68 -23.37 -3.16 3.02
N ASN A 69 -23.42 -1.86 3.34
CA ASN A 69 -24.41 -0.95 2.76
C ASN A 69 -24.16 -0.72 1.25
N GLN A 70 -22.90 -0.55 0.85
CA GLN A 70 -22.53 -0.43 -0.55
C GLN A 70 -22.80 -1.73 -1.32
N GLU A 71 -22.57 -2.90 -0.72
CA GLU A 71 -22.93 -4.20 -1.32
C GLU A 71 -24.43 -4.32 -1.55
N ILE A 72 -25.26 -3.94 -0.57
CA ILE A 72 -26.73 -3.97 -0.68
C ILE A 72 -27.22 -3.02 -1.79
N ILE A 73 -26.66 -1.82 -1.87
CA ILE A 73 -27.01 -0.85 -2.91
C ILE A 73 -26.62 -1.41 -4.28
N LEU A 74 -25.40 -1.92 -4.43
CA LEU A 74 -24.93 -2.51 -5.69
C LEU A 74 -25.81 -3.68 -6.13
N LEU A 75 -26.19 -4.57 -5.21
CA LEU A 75 -27.09 -5.69 -5.48
C LEU A 75 -28.47 -5.24 -5.99
N LYS A 76 -29.04 -4.16 -5.45
CA LYS A 76 -30.30 -3.60 -5.94
C LYS A 76 -30.17 -3.07 -7.38
N TRP A 77 -29.09 -2.35 -7.67
CA TRP A 77 -28.82 -1.82 -9.01
C TRP A 77 -28.67 -2.94 -10.03
N ILE A 78 -27.86 -3.96 -9.72
CA ILE A 78 -27.67 -5.12 -10.62
C ILE A 78 -29.01 -5.78 -10.92
N LYS A 79 -29.81 -6.09 -9.89
CA LYS A 79 -31.14 -6.71 -10.06
C LYS A 79 -32.09 -5.87 -10.91
N GLY A 80 -32.11 -4.55 -10.73
CA GLY A 80 -32.93 -3.66 -11.55
C GLY A 80 -32.51 -3.65 -13.02
N LEU A 81 -31.21 -3.71 -13.28
CA LEU A 81 -30.65 -3.77 -14.63
C LEU A 81 -30.81 -5.15 -15.30
N THR A 82 -30.88 -6.24 -14.53
CA THR A 82 -31.10 -7.60 -15.09
C THR A 82 -32.57 -7.95 -15.27
N ALA A 83 -33.47 -7.38 -14.47
CA ALA A 83 -34.91 -7.59 -14.61
C ALA A 83 -35.52 -6.83 -15.80
N SER A 84 -34.78 -5.89 -16.38
CA SER A 84 -35.16 -5.11 -17.57
C SER A 84 -34.53 -5.64 -18.86
N GLY A 85 -33.85 -6.80 -18.81
CA GLY A 85 -33.30 -7.52 -19.96
C GLY A 85 -34.27 -8.57 -20.50
#